data_AF-A0A847HNZ4-F1
#
_entry.id   AF-A0A847HNZ4-F1
#
_cell.length_a   1.000
_cell.length_b   1.000
_cell.length_c   1.000
_cell.angle_alpha   90.00
_cell.angle_beta   90.00
_cell.angle_gamma   90.00
#
_symmetry.space_group_name_H-M   'P 1'
#
loop_
_entity.id
_entity.type
_entity.pdbx_description
1 polymer ?
#
loop_
_entity_poly.entity_id
_entity_poly.type
_entity_poly.pdbx_seq_one_letter_code
_entity_poly.pdbx_strand_id
1 'polypeptide(L)'
;MKIARLAVILWMACFCLSGMAFGDNISELIDIDRELVKIADQDVADTAARESELRARENSLFSSVINSNEDIEKLIPALASTGSGLDERFKSRLRFEIGQEHRKDLQILLDKMEGMEEGSSASVRGKKIAYIYGCEVNLRDGQWHTAPDGRRFWVSNEYPDIVLSPAEYKRYMASAVDADY
;
A
#
# COMPACT_ATOMS: atom_id res chain seq x y z
N MET A 1 25.59 -31.97 38.23
CA MET A 1 24.88 -30.67 38.41
C MET A 1 25.49 -29.46 37.68
N LYS A 2 26.63 -29.56 36.97
CA LYS A 2 27.23 -28.41 36.25
C LYS A 2 26.68 -28.22 34.82
N ILE A 3 26.32 -29.32 34.14
CA ILE A 3 25.84 -29.30 32.74
C ILE A 3 24.43 -28.68 32.63
N ALA A 4 23.54 -28.99 33.58
CA ALA A 4 22.18 -28.42 33.59
C ALA A 4 22.17 -26.89 33.76
N ARG A 5 23.11 -26.34 34.55
CA ARG A 5 23.23 -24.87 34.73
C ARG A 5 23.75 -24.18 33.46
N LEU A 6 24.68 -24.81 32.74
CA LEU A 6 25.18 -24.31 31.46
C LEU A 6 24.09 -24.31 30.38
N ALA A 7 23.25 -25.35 30.32
CA ALA A 7 22.14 -25.43 29.38
C ALA A 7 21.08 -24.34 29.62
N VAL A 8 20.76 -24.03 30.89
CA VAL A 8 19.80 -22.95 31.22
C VAL A 8 20.37 -21.57 30.89
N ILE A 9 21.66 -21.33 31.14
CA ILE A 9 22.30 -20.05 30.78
C ILE A 9 22.37 -19.89 29.25
N LEU A 10 22.65 -20.96 28.51
CA LEU A 10 22.66 -20.94 27.05
C LEU A 10 21.25 -20.68 26.48
N TRP A 11 20.22 -21.26 27.09
CA TRP A 11 18.83 -21.07 26.68
C TRP A 11 18.34 -19.64 26.99
N MET A 12 18.67 -19.10 28.16
CA MET A 12 18.40 -17.69 28.51
C MET A 12 19.19 -16.72 27.64
N ALA A 13 20.44 -17.04 27.27
CA ALA A 13 21.22 -16.22 26.35
C ALA A 13 20.63 -16.21 24.92
N CYS A 14 20.14 -17.35 24.43
CA CYS A 14 19.42 -17.41 23.16
C CYS A 14 18.09 -16.63 23.20
N PHE A 15 17.37 -16.64 24.34
CA PHE A 15 16.11 -15.90 24.50
C PHE A 15 16.33 -14.38 24.63
N CYS A 16 17.46 -13.96 25.22
CA CYS A 16 17.84 -12.56 25.32
C CYS A 16 18.43 -11.99 24.01
N LEU A 17 19.02 -12.84 23.15
CA LEU A 17 19.55 -12.43 21.84
C LEU A 17 18.47 -12.32 20.76
N SER A 18 17.30 -12.96 20.92
CA SER A 18 16.13 -12.72 20.05
C SER A 18 15.40 -11.40 20.35
N GLY A 19 15.83 -10.64 21.38
CA GLY A 19 15.24 -9.37 21.79
C GLY A 19 16.00 -8.12 21.34
N MET A 20 17.10 -8.24 20.58
CA MET A 20 17.93 -7.10 20.16
C MET A 20 18.03 -7.02 18.63
N ALA A 21 16.93 -6.60 18.01
CA ALA A 21 16.82 -5.86 16.74
C ALA A 21 15.44 -6.12 16.10
N PHE A 22 14.34 -5.99 16.85
CA PHE A 22 13.06 -5.68 16.21
C PHE A 22 13.11 -4.19 15.86
N GLY A 23 13.84 -3.87 14.79
CA GLY A 23 13.59 -2.64 14.06
C GLY A 23 12.11 -2.65 13.73
N ASP A 24 11.43 -1.54 13.99
CA ASP A 24 10.01 -1.41 13.68
C ASP A 24 9.84 -1.65 12.17
N ASN A 25 9.40 -2.86 11.81
CA ASN A 25 9.23 -3.28 10.41
C ASN A 25 8.37 -2.28 9.63
N ILE A 26 7.45 -1.60 10.32
CA ILE A 26 6.59 -0.57 9.74
C ILE A 26 7.39 0.69 9.43
N SER A 27 8.23 1.14 10.36
CA SER A 27 9.12 2.28 10.12
C SER A 27 10.07 2.04 8.94
N GLU A 28 10.62 0.82 8.85
CA GLU A 28 11.53 0.44 7.77
C GLU A 28 10.79 0.37 6.42
N LEU A 29 9.56 -0.17 6.40
CA LEU A 29 8.70 -0.14 5.21
C LEU A 29 8.41 1.28 4.74
N ILE A 30 8.14 2.22 5.66
CA ILE A 30 7.87 3.62 5.32
C ILE A 30 9.13 4.30 4.77
N ASP A 31 10.30 4.01 5.31
CA ASP A 31 11.55 4.58 4.81
C ASP A 31 11.92 4.02 3.43
N ILE A 32 11.72 2.72 3.21
CA ILE A 32 11.87 2.10 1.88
C ILE A 32 10.90 2.71 0.87
N ASP A 33 9.63 2.92 1.26
CA ASP A 33 8.64 3.56 0.41
C ASP A 33 9.07 4.96 -0.03
N ARG A 34 9.59 5.76 0.90
CA ARG A 34 10.14 7.10 0.60
C ARG A 34 11.36 7.03 -0.32
N GLU A 35 12.25 6.07 -0.14
CA GLU A 35 13.40 5.88 -1.03
C GLU A 35 12.95 5.47 -2.44
N LEU A 36 12.00 4.54 -2.56
CA LEU A 36 11.46 4.12 -3.85
C LEU A 36 10.75 5.26 -4.59
N VAL A 37 9.98 6.10 -3.88
CA VAL A 37 9.38 7.31 -4.47
C VAL A 37 10.45 8.27 -4.98
N LYS A 38 11.53 8.49 -4.22
CA LYS A 38 12.64 9.35 -4.66
C LYS A 38 13.37 8.80 -5.88
N ILE A 39 13.56 7.48 -5.95
CA ILE A 39 14.23 6.82 -7.09
C ILE A 39 13.37 6.91 -8.35
N ALA A 40 12.04 6.86 -8.22
CA ALA A 40 11.13 6.99 -9.37
C ALA A 40 11.27 8.34 -10.11
N ASP A 41 11.76 9.38 -9.44
CA ASP A 41 12.02 10.71 -10.02
C ASP A 41 13.46 10.86 -10.57
N GLN A 42 14.31 9.83 -10.46
CA GLN A 42 15.72 9.85 -10.88
C GLN A 42 15.95 9.02 -12.17
N ASP A 43 17.04 9.32 -12.89
CA ASP A 43 17.38 8.65 -14.15
C ASP A 43 17.68 7.15 -13.94
N VAL A 44 17.22 6.32 -14.88
CA VAL A 44 16.99 4.86 -14.69
C VAL A 44 18.29 4.04 -14.65
N ALA A 45 19.36 4.53 -15.28
CA ALA A 45 20.57 3.74 -15.51
C ALA A 45 21.38 3.48 -14.23
N ASP A 46 21.40 4.42 -13.28
CA ASP A 46 22.23 4.33 -12.06
C ASP A 46 21.45 3.84 -10.83
N THR A 47 20.12 3.74 -10.93
CA THR A 47 19.24 3.47 -9.78
C THR A 47 18.57 2.10 -9.81
N ALA A 48 18.57 1.38 -10.94
CA ALA A 48 17.88 0.10 -11.09
C ALA A 48 18.35 -0.99 -10.11
N ALA A 49 19.66 -1.10 -9.85
CA ALA A 49 20.20 -2.07 -8.89
C ALA A 49 19.75 -1.76 -7.46
N ARG A 50 19.69 -0.47 -7.10
CA ARG A 50 19.24 0.00 -5.80
C ARG A 50 17.73 -0.17 -5.62
N GLU A 51 16.94 0.10 -6.66
CA GLU A 51 15.51 -0.17 -6.65
C GLU A 51 15.26 -1.66 -6.40
N SER A 52 15.93 -2.55 -7.13
CA SER A 52 15.79 -4.00 -6.97
C SER A 52 16.10 -4.47 -5.55
N GLU A 53 17.16 -3.94 -4.92
CA GLU A 53 17.50 -4.22 -3.52
C GLU A 53 16.39 -3.78 -2.57
N LEU A 54 15.88 -2.55 -2.73
CA LEU A 54 14.81 -2.00 -1.91
C LEU A 54 13.50 -2.80 -2.06
N ARG A 55 13.16 -3.24 -3.28
CA ARG A 55 12.00 -4.10 -3.54
C ARG A 55 12.13 -5.48 -2.88
N ALA A 56 13.32 -6.07 -2.93
CA ALA A 56 13.57 -7.34 -2.26
C ALA A 56 13.40 -7.21 -0.73
N ARG A 57 13.89 -6.10 -0.17
CA ARG A 57 13.76 -5.81 1.26
C ARG A 57 12.31 -5.51 1.67
N GLU A 58 11.59 -4.71 0.87
CA GLU A 58 10.15 -4.46 1.02
C GLU A 58 9.37 -5.78 1.08
N ASN A 59 9.62 -6.70 0.15
CA ASN A 59 8.96 -8.00 0.12
C ASN A 59 9.23 -8.82 1.39
N SER A 60 10.47 -8.83 1.87
CA SER A 60 10.82 -9.54 3.12
C SER A 60 10.08 -8.96 4.33
N LEU A 61 9.96 -7.63 4.40
CA LEU A 61 9.26 -6.96 5.49
C LEU A 61 7.75 -7.20 5.42
N PHE A 62 7.14 -7.14 4.24
CA PHE A 62 5.74 -7.50 4.08
C PHE A 62 5.45 -8.93 4.53
N SER A 63 6.29 -9.90 4.15
CA SER A 63 6.15 -11.28 4.65
C SER A 63 6.27 -11.37 6.17
N SER A 64 7.14 -10.57 6.79
CA SER A 64 7.22 -10.50 8.25
C SER A 64 5.95 -9.92 8.87
N VAL A 65 5.46 -8.81 8.33
CA VAL A 65 4.26 -8.11 8.85
C VAL A 65 3.01 -8.97 8.71
N ILE A 66 2.84 -9.68 7.58
CA ILE A 66 1.68 -10.56 7.34
C ILE A 66 1.56 -11.68 8.37
N ASN A 67 2.67 -12.07 9.02
CA ASN A 67 2.68 -13.09 10.05
C ASN A 67 2.44 -12.55 11.47
N SER A 68 2.21 -11.24 11.61
CA SER A 68 2.02 -10.54 12.89
C SER A 68 0.75 -9.69 12.85
N ASN A 69 -0.30 -10.12 13.57
CA ASN A 69 -1.54 -9.35 13.66
C ASN A 69 -1.30 -7.94 14.25
N GLU A 70 -0.38 -7.81 15.21
CA GLU A 70 -0.01 -6.53 15.80
C GLU A 70 0.60 -5.58 14.76
N ASP A 71 1.49 -6.09 13.91
CA ASP A 71 2.11 -5.27 12.86
C ASP A 71 1.13 -4.94 11.74
N ILE A 72 0.20 -5.85 11.42
CA ILE A 72 -0.91 -5.58 10.49
C ILE A 72 -1.77 -4.42 11.02
N GLU A 73 -2.15 -4.44 12.29
CA GLU A 73 -2.96 -3.38 12.91
C GLU A 73 -2.25 -2.02 12.89
N LYS A 74 -0.91 -2.00 13.00
CA LYS A 74 -0.10 -0.78 12.88
C LYS A 74 0.09 -0.34 11.41
N LEU A 75 0.23 -1.28 10.48
CA LEU A 75 0.50 -0.99 9.07
C LEU A 75 -0.74 -0.41 8.37
N ILE A 76 -1.93 -0.98 8.59
CA ILE A 76 -3.18 -0.54 7.92
C ILE A 76 -3.38 0.99 7.96
N PRO A 77 -3.33 1.68 9.13
CA PRO A 77 -3.50 3.13 9.16
C PRO A 77 -2.34 3.88 8.48
N ALA A 78 -1.13 3.33 8.51
CA ALA A 78 0.03 3.91 7.83
C ALA A 78 -0.11 3.85 6.31
N LEU A 79 -0.61 2.74 5.75
CA LEU A 79 -0.84 2.56 4.31
C LEU A 79 -1.81 3.62 3.75
N ALA A 80 -2.87 3.96 4.49
CA ALA A 80 -3.81 5.00 4.09
C ALA A 80 -3.19 6.41 4.05
N SER A 81 -2.09 6.63 4.79
CA SER A 81 -1.47 7.95 4.96
C SER A 81 -0.38 8.29 3.94
N THR A 82 0.23 7.30 3.27
CA THR A 82 1.40 7.54 2.42
C THR A 82 1.05 8.03 1.02
N GLY A 83 -0.03 7.52 0.41
CA GLY A 83 -0.48 7.94 -0.93
C GLY A 83 0.52 7.66 -2.07
N SER A 84 1.52 6.82 -1.81
CA SER A 84 2.65 6.44 -2.67
C SER A 84 2.43 5.14 -3.44
N GLY A 85 1.29 4.49 -3.24
CA GLY A 85 1.00 3.14 -3.76
C GLY A 85 1.58 2.01 -2.90
N LEU A 86 2.02 2.29 -1.66
CA LEU A 86 2.46 1.27 -0.70
C LEU A 86 1.32 0.29 -0.34
N ASP A 87 0.09 0.81 -0.27
CA ASP A 87 -1.14 0.05 -0.09
C ASP A 87 -1.37 -0.96 -1.22
N GLU A 88 -1.23 -0.54 -2.48
CA GLU A 88 -1.39 -1.42 -3.64
C GLU A 88 -0.33 -2.52 -3.67
N ARG A 89 0.92 -2.20 -3.30
CA ARG A 89 2.00 -3.20 -3.21
C ARG A 89 1.76 -4.20 -2.09
N PHE A 90 1.26 -3.74 -0.95
CA PHE A 90 0.88 -4.63 0.14
C PHE A 90 -0.31 -5.53 -0.24
N LYS A 91 -1.36 -4.99 -0.86
CA LYS A 91 -2.49 -5.80 -1.41
C LYS A 91 -1.99 -6.82 -2.43
N SER A 92 -1.07 -6.43 -3.33
CA SER A 92 -0.45 -7.34 -4.29
C SER A 92 0.30 -8.48 -3.60
N ARG A 93 1.01 -8.20 -2.50
CA ARG A 93 1.67 -9.25 -1.70
C ARG A 93 0.65 -10.17 -1.04
N LEU A 94 -0.42 -9.64 -0.45
CA LEU A 94 -1.50 -10.45 0.11
C LEU A 94 -2.12 -11.40 -0.93
N ARG A 95 -2.42 -10.90 -2.14
CA ARG A 95 -2.93 -11.74 -3.24
C ARG A 95 -1.96 -12.84 -3.63
N PHE A 96 -0.65 -12.57 -3.61
CA PHE A 96 0.39 -13.58 -3.85
C PHE A 96 0.37 -14.68 -2.78
N GLU A 97 0.35 -14.31 -1.50
CA GLU A 97 0.29 -15.26 -0.36
C GLU A 97 -0.98 -16.13 -0.39
N ILE A 98 -2.13 -15.53 -0.73
CA ILE A 98 -3.40 -16.25 -0.85
C ILE A 98 -3.38 -17.23 -2.02
N GLY A 99 -2.91 -16.78 -3.18
CA GLY A 99 -2.94 -17.56 -4.42
C GLY A 99 -1.87 -18.65 -4.50
N GLN A 100 -0.64 -18.30 -4.15
CA GLN A 100 0.54 -19.17 -4.33
C GLN A 100 0.91 -19.93 -3.05
N GLU A 101 0.73 -19.34 -1.87
CA GLU A 101 1.07 -19.97 -0.58
C GLU A 101 -0.16 -20.55 0.15
N HIS A 102 -1.34 -20.50 -0.50
CA HIS A 102 -2.61 -21.05 -0.01
C HIS A 102 -3.06 -20.50 1.35
N ARG A 103 -2.60 -19.29 1.73
CA ARG A 103 -2.95 -18.58 2.97
C ARG A 103 -4.35 -17.96 2.91
N LYS A 104 -5.39 -18.81 2.84
CA LYS A 104 -6.80 -18.36 2.76
C LYS A 104 -7.26 -17.56 3.98
N ASP A 105 -6.56 -17.68 5.10
CA ASP A 105 -6.76 -16.87 6.31
C ASP A 105 -6.59 -15.37 6.04
N LEU A 106 -5.75 -15.00 5.07
CA LEU A 106 -5.50 -13.61 4.68
C LEU A 106 -6.59 -13.01 3.79
N GLN A 107 -7.53 -13.83 3.28
CA GLN A 107 -8.63 -13.35 2.44
C GLN A 107 -9.48 -12.33 3.18
N ILE A 108 -9.79 -12.58 4.46
CA ILE A 108 -10.58 -11.67 5.29
C ILE A 108 -9.86 -10.32 5.48
N LEU A 109 -8.53 -10.32 5.56
CA LEU A 109 -7.74 -9.11 5.66
C LEU A 109 -7.77 -8.33 4.33
N LEU A 110 -7.59 -9.01 3.20
CA LEU A 110 -7.68 -8.40 1.88
C LEU A 110 -9.07 -7.80 1.64
N ASP A 111 -10.13 -8.54 1.94
CA ASP A 111 -11.52 -8.08 1.80
C ASP A 111 -11.82 -6.88 2.70
N LYS A 112 -11.24 -6.81 3.91
CA LYS A 112 -11.36 -5.63 4.78
C LYS A 112 -10.65 -4.42 4.20
N MET A 113 -9.46 -4.60 3.64
CA MET A 113 -8.70 -3.52 3.03
C MET A 113 -9.35 -3.00 1.74
N GLU A 114 -9.93 -3.89 0.92
CA GLU A 114 -10.68 -3.54 -0.28
C GLU A 114 -12.07 -2.97 0.07
N GLY A 115 -12.76 -3.52 1.08
CA GLY A 115 -14.03 -3.00 1.57
C GLY A 115 -13.93 -1.66 2.31
N MET A 116 -12.76 -1.32 2.86
CA MET A 116 -12.46 0.03 3.34
C MET A 116 -12.38 1.06 2.20
N GLU A 117 -12.12 0.63 0.96
CA GLU A 117 -12.20 1.51 -0.21
C GLU A 117 -13.64 1.71 -0.70
N GLU A 118 -14.52 0.73 -0.47
CA GLU A 118 -15.95 0.79 -0.82
C GLU A 118 -16.82 1.49 0.23
N GLY A 119 -16.30 1.73 1.44
CA GLY A 119 -17.04 2.42 2.50
C GLY A 119 -16.17 3.37 3.31
N SER A 120 -16.09 4.63 2.88
CA SER A 120 -15.45 5.78 3.59
C SER A 120 -14.05 6.21 3.12
N SER A 121 -13.75 6.12 1.83
CA SER A 121 -12.55 6.72 1.22
C SER A 121 -12.72 8.19 0.78
N ALA A 122 -13.72 8.92 1.31
CA ALA A 122 -14.00 10.31 0.93
C ALA A 122 -13.78 11.39 2.01
N SER A 123 -13.32 11.06 3.23
CA SER A 123 -13.42 12.02 4.36
C SER A 123 -12.13 12.68 4.87
N VAL A 124 -10.93 12.42 4.33
CA VAL A 124 -9.69 13.07 4.86
C VAL A 124 -8.80 13.71 3.80
N ARG A 125 -9.06 13.49 2.50
CA ARG A 125 -8.43 14.27 1.42
C ARG A 125 -9.46 15.25 0.87
N GLY A 126 -9.14 16.55 0.87
CA GLY A 126 -10.01 17.61 0.32
C GLY A 126 -10.59 17.26 -1.06
N LYS A 127 -11.72 17.85 -1.43
CA LYS A 127 -12.38 17.50 -2.69
C LYS A 127 -11.56 18.05 -3.85
N LYS A 128 -11.39 17.28 -4.94
CA LYS A 128 -10.70 17.75 -6.15
C LYS A 128 -11.74 17.93 -7.24
N ILE A 129 -12.26 19.15 -7.36
CA ILE A 129 -13.43 19.44 -8.19
C ILE A 129 -12.98 19.88 -9.58
N ALA A 130 -13.48 19.19 -10.60
CA ALA A 130 -13.37 19.59 -11.99
C ALA A 130 -14.76 19.89 -12.57
N TYR A 131 -14.84 20.88 -13.45
CA TYR A 131 -16.06 21.13 -14.19
C TYR A 131 -16.04 20.33 -15.51
N ILE A 132 -16.83 19.27 -15.57
CA ILE A 132 -16.88 18.35 -16.72
C ILE A 132 -18.30 18.34 -17.26
N TYR A 133 -18.45 18.69 -18.55
CA TYR A 133 -19.73 18.72 -19.26
C TYR A 133 -20.87 19.50 -18.57
N GLY A 134 -20.55 20.51 -17.75
CA GLY A 134 -21.56 21.29 -17.02
C GLY A 134 -21.76 20.86 -15.56
N CYS A 135 -21.09 19.81 -15.12
CA CYS A 135 -21.20 19.26 -13.77
C CYS A 135 -19.94 19.52 -12.95
N GLU A 136 -20.10 19.83 -11.67
CA GLU A 136 -19.01 19.81 -10.70
C GLU A 136 -18.75 18.36 -10.29
N VAL A 137 -17.62 17.81 -10.72
CA VAL A 137 -17.28 16.42 -10.49
C VAL A 137 -16.13 16.34 -9.51
N ASN A 138 -16.32 15.59 -8.43
CA ASN A 138 -15.21 15.23 -7.56
C ASN A 138 -14.38 14.11 -8.20
N LEU A 139 -13.23 14.46 -8.75
CA LEU A 139 -12.34 13.49 -9.42
C LEU A 139 -11.74 12.45 -8.47
N ARG A 140 -11.78 12.70 -7.15
CA ARG A 140 -11.37 11.72 -6.14
C ARG A 140 -12.49 10.72 -5.80
N ASP A 141 -13.73 11.01 -6.19
CA ASP A 141 -14.91 10.18 -5.92
C ASP A 141 -15.38 9.47 -7.20
N GLY A 142 -14.56 8.52 -7.65
CA GLY A 142 -14.87 7.66 -8.77
C GLY A 142 -13.91 6.50 -8.89
N GLN A 143 -14.23 5.57 -9.78
CA GLN A 143 -13.60 4.26 -9.86
C GLN A 143 -12.93 4.02 -11.21
N TRP A 144 -11.81 3.32 -11.20
CA TRP A 144 -11.14 2.84 -12.41
C TRP A 144 -11.68 1.47 -12.80
N HIS A 145 -12.13 1.34 -14.04
CA HIS A 145 -12.56 0.09 -14.64
C HIS A 145 -11.64 -0.28 -15.80
N THR A 146 -11.65 -1.58 -16.14
CA THR A 146 -10.93 -2.11 -17.29
C THR A 146 -11.94 -2.78 -18.21
N ALA A 147 -12.01 -2.31 -19.46
CA ALA A 147 -12.85 -2.91 -20.48
C ALA A 147 -12.30 -4.30 -20.90
N PRO A 148 -13.11 -5.17 -21.51
CA PRO A 148 -12.66 -6.48 -21.99
C PRO A 148 -11.53 -6.43 -23.03
N ASP A 149 -11.37 -5.29 -23.70
CA ASP A 149 -10.29 -5.01 -24.66
C ASP A 149 -8.99 -4.50 -24.00
N GLY A 150 -8.94 -4.47 -22.66
CA GLY A 150 -7.78 -4.05 -21.87
C GLY A 150 -7.66 -2.53 -21.67
N ARG A 151 -8.56 -1.72 -22.23
CA ARG A 151 -8.54 -0.27 -22.02
C ARG A 151 -9.06 0.07 -20.63
N ARG A 152 -8.31 0.93 -19.92
CA ARG A 152 -8.73 1.49 -18.63
C ARG A 152 -9.55 2.76 -18.84
N PHE A 153 -10.56 2.97 -18.01
CA PHE A 153 -11.36 4.19 -17.96
C PHE A 153 -11.80 4.48 -16.54
N TRP A 154 -11.95 5.74 -16.19
CA TRP A 154 -12.44 6.20 -14.90
C TRP A 154 -13.91 6.60 -15.01
N VAL A 155 -14.71 6.28 -14.01
CA VAL A 155 -16.14 6.61 -13.95
C VAL A 155 -16.42 7.34 -12.64
N SER A 156 -17.15 8.45 -12.69
CA SER A 156 -17.58 9.15 -11.48
C SER A 156 -18.67 8.34 -10.75
N ASN A 157 -18.59 8.30 -9.43
CA ASN A 157 -19.64 7.69 -8.60
C ASN A 157 -20.91 8.56 -8.57
N GLU A 158 -20.74 9.88 -8.60
CA GLU A 158 -21.85 10.86 -8.56
C GLU A 158 -22.53 11.00 -9.92
N TYR A 159 -21.75 10.94 -11.01
CA TYR A 159 -22.23 11.09 -12.39
C TYR A 159 -21.75 9.92 -13.28
N PRO A 160 -22.45 8.76 -13.28
CA PRO A 160 -21.99 7.56 -13.98
C PRO A 160 -21.88 7.69 -15.51
N ASP A 161 -22.51 8.70 -16.10
CA ASP A 161 -22.39 9.09 -17.50
C ASP A 161 -21.05 9.77 -17.82
N ILE A 162 -20.33 10.26 -16.79
CA ILE A 162 -19.01 10.86 -16.93
C ILE A 162 -17.96 9.76 -16.87
N VAL A 163 -17.56 9.33 -18.07
CA VAL A 163 -16.50 8.36 -18.29
C VAL A 163 -15.29 9.05 -18.89
N LEU A 164 -14.13 8.90 -18.24
CA LEU A 164 -12.88 9.54 -18.66
C LEU A 164 -11.84 8.49 -19.03
N SER A 165 -11.18 8.69 -20.16
CA SER A 165 -9.92 7.98 -20.45
C SER A 165 -8.81 8.42 -19.48
N PRO A 166 -7.71 7.65 -19.36
CA PRO A 166 -6.56 8.03 -18.55
C PRO A 166 -5.98 9.40 -18.89
N ALA A 167 -5.99 9.75 -20.19
CA ALA A 167 -5.52 11.04 -20.65
C ALA A 167 -6.47 12.20 -20.31
N GLU A 168 -7.79 11.97 -20.36
CA GLU A 168 -8.80 12.95 -19.95
C GLU A 168 -8.78 13.18 -18.45
N TYR A 169 -8.76 12.11 -17.66
CA TYR A 169 -8.66 12.18 -16.22
C TYR A 169 -7.43 13.00 -15.79
N LYS A 170 -6.25 12.74 -16.38
CA LYS A 170 -5.02 13.50 -16.09
C LYS A 170 -5.17 14.98 -16.43
N ARG A 171 -5.81 15.31 -17.56
CA ARG A 171 -6.05 16.71 -17.96
C ARG A 171 -6.98 17.42 -16.97
N TYR A 172 -8.10 16.81 -16.62
CA TYR A 172 -9.04 17.39 -15.66
C TYR A 172 -8.46 17.50 -14.26
N MET A 173 -7.68 16.51 -13.83
CA MET A 173 -6.98 16.52 -12.54
C MET A 173 -5.99 17.70 -12.43
N ALA A 174 -5.30 18.03 -13.53
CA ALA A 174 -4.37 19.16 -13.57
C ALA A 174 -5.08 20.53 -13.52
N SER A 175 -6.29 20.63 -14.07
CA SER A 175 -7.09 21.85 -14.05
C SER A 175 -8.06 21.95 -12.87
N ALA A 176 -8.17 20.90 -12.05
CA ALA A 176 -9.14 20.82 -10.97
C ALA A 176 -8.73 21.66 -9.76
N VAL A 177 -9.72 22.28 -9.12
CA VAL A 177 -9.53 23.10 -7.94
C VAL A 177 -9.59 22.22 -6.70
N ASP A 178 -8.66 22.43 -5.77
CA ASP A 178 -8.75 21.85 -4.44
C ASP A 178 -9.80 22.62 -3.65
N ALA A 179 -10.91 21.98 -3.35
CA ALA A 179 -11.94 22.50 -2.46
C ALA A 179 -11.70 21.95 -1.07
N ASP A 180 -11.01 22.73 -0.25
CA ASP A 180 -10.91 22.52 1.19
C ASP A 180 -12.23 22.98 1.82
N TYR A 181 -12.82 22.12 2.66
CA TYR A 181 -13.97 22.47 3.51
C TYR A 181 -13.48 23.17 4.77
#